data_AF-A0A920VIC0-F1
#
_entry.id   AF-A0A920VIC0-F1
#
_cell.length_a   1.000
_cell.length_b   1.000
_cell.length_c   1.000
_cell.angle_alpha   90.00
_cell.angle_beta   90.00
_cell.angle_gamma   90.00
#
_symmetry.space_group_name_H-M   'P 1'
#
loop_
_entity.id
_entity.type
_entity.pdbx_description
1 polymer ?
#
loop_
_entity_poly.entity_id
_entity_poly.type
_entity_poly.pdbx_seq_one_letter_code
_entity_poly.pdbx_strand_id
1 'polypeptide(L)' 'MPPEYTWTHTGAGSNLIYVDPQNDLVIVCRWIRGGAFTDVVHTVLDAMGAVATNN' A
#
# COMPACT_ATOMS: atom_id res chain seq x y z
N MET A 1 2.65 -7.32 9.36
CA MET A 1 1.46 -7.54 8.50
C MET A 1 0.78 -6.20 8.31
N PRO A 2 0.20 -5.90 7.15
CA PRO A 2 -0.57 -4.67 7.01
C PRO A 2 -1.84 -4.76 7.89
N PRO A 3 -2.45 -3.62 8.27
CA PRO A 3 -3.64 -3.61 9.13
C PRO A 3 -4.79 -4.41 8.52
N GLU A 4 -5.65 -5.00 9.36
CA GLU A 4 -6.74 -5.90 8.94
C GLU A 4 -7.76 -5.25 7.99
N TYR A 5 -7.81 -3.90 8.00
CA TYR A 5 -8.69 -3.10 7.14
C TYR A 5 -8.11 -2.83 5.73
N THR A 6 -6.88 -3.25 5.45
CA THR A 6 -6.22 -3.02 4.16
C THR A 6 -6.25 -4.26 3.29
N TRP A 7 -6.32 -4.08 1.97
CA TRP A 7 -6.23 -5.19 1.03
C TRP A 7 -5.32 -4.86 -0.15
N THR A 8 -4.68 -5.91 -0.67
CA THR A 8 -3.80 -5.84 -1.85
C THR A 8 -4.30 -6.77 -2.94
N HIS A 9 -4.49 -6.25 -4.16
CA HIS A 9 -4.81 -7.07 -5.33
C HIS A 9 -3.61 -7.17 -6.26
N THR A 10 -3.08 -8.38 -6.46
CA THR A 10 -2.01 -8.65 -7.42
C THR A 10 -2.64 -9.08 -8.75
N GLY A 11 -2.56 -8.20 -9.75
CA GLY A 11 -2.99 -8.51 -11.12
C GLY A 11 -1.88 -9.21 -11.91
N ALA A 12 -2.16 -9.58 -13.17
CA ALA A 12 -1.19 -10.25 -14.05
C ALA A 12 0.20 -9.55 -14.04
N GLY A 13 1.21 -10.27 -13.58
CA GLY A 13 2.60 -9.80 -13.47
C GLY A 13 2.84 -8.87 -12.27
N SER A 14 3.43 -7.72 -12.54
CA SER A 14 3.97 -6.77 -11.55
C SER A 14 3.02 -5.59 -11.28
N ASN A 15 1.70 -5.82 -11.29
CA ASN A 15 0.70 -4.79 -11.02
C ASN A 15 0.05 -5.05 -9.66
N LEU A 16 0.02 -4.04 -8.80
CA LEU A 16 -0.52 -4.15 -7.46
C LEU A 16 -1.34 -2.92 -7.08
N ILE A 17 -2.48 -3.15 -6.45
CA ILE A 17 -3.34 -2.10 -5.89
C ILE A 17 -3.41 -2.31 -4.38
N TYR A 18 -3.07 -1.28 -3.59
CA TYR A 18 -3.25 -1.22 -2.15
C TYR A 18 -4.34 -0.22 -1.81
N VAL A 19 -5.25 -0.63 -0.93
CA VAL A 19 -6.35 0.21 -0.46
C VAL A 19 -6.29 0.29 1.05
N ASP A 20 -6.37 1.51 1.55
CA ASP A 20 -6.33 1.87 2.95
C ASP A 20 -7.47 2.85 3.26
N PRO A 21 -8.64 2.35 3.69
CA PRO A 21 -9.78 3.19 4.02
C PRO A 21 -9.54 4.11 5.21
N GLN A 22 -8.63 3.77 6.13
CA GLN A 22 -8.36 4.59 7.32
C GLN A 22 -7.69 5.91 6.92
N ASN A 23 -6.80 5.85 5.93
CA ASN A 23 -6.10 7.00 5.39
C ASN A 23 -6.76 7.60 4.13
N ASP A 24 -7.96 7.13 3.75
CA ASP A 24 -8.65 7.46 2.49
C ASP A 24 -7.71 7.36 1.27
N LEU A 25 -6.93 6.27 1.22
CA LEU A 25 -5.81 6.12 0.30
C LEU A 25 -5.97 4.91 -0.63
N VAL A 26 -5.68 5.13 -1.91
CA VAL A 26 -5.51 4.06 -2.90
C VAL A 26 -4.18 4.26 -3.62
N ILE A 27 -3.33 3.23 -3.61
CA ILE A 27 -2.05 3.21 -4.32
C ILE A 27 -2.15 2.19 -5.46
N VAL A 28 -1.90 2.63 -6.69
CA VAL A 28 -1.84 1.77 -7.88
C VAL A 28 -0.41 1.74 -8.41
N CYS A 29 0.25 0.59 -8.32
CA CYS A 29 1.59 0.37 -8.84
C CYS A 29 1.56 -0.56 -10.05
N ARG A 30 2.33 -0.22 -11.09
CA ARG A 30 2.47 -1.03 -12.31
C ARG A 30 3.94 -1.31 -12.58
N TRP A 31 4.23 -2.50 -13.13
CA TRP A 31 5.59 -2.94 -13.46
C TRP A 31 6.57 -2.92 -12.27
N ILE A 32 6.06 -3.05 -11.05
CA ILE A 32 6.88 -3.04 -9.84
C ILE A 32 7.52 -4.40 -9.58
N ARG A 33 8.83 -4.41 -9.30
CA ARG A 33 9.53 -5.65 -8.95
C ARG A 33 9.00 -6.20 -7.63
N GLY A 34 8.87 -7.53 -7.54
CA GLY A 34 8.44 -8.20 -6.31
C GLY A 34 9.36 -7.79 -5.15
N GLY A 35 8.76 -7.29 -4.07
CA GLY A 35 9.48 -6.75 -2.89
C GLY A 35 9.51 -5.22 -2.81
N ALA A 36 9.56 -4.50 -3.92
CA ALA A 36 9.63 -3.02 -3.90
C ALA A 36 8.29 -2.35 -3.56
N PHE A 37 7.18 -3.11 -3.58
CA PHE A 37 5.86 -2.57 -3.29
C PHE A 37 5.72 -2.07 -1.84
N THR A 38 6.28 -2.82 -0.88
CA THR A 38 6.26 -2.43 0.53
C THR A 38 6.97 -1.09 0.75
N ASP A 39 8.12 -0.89 0.10
CA ASP A 39 8.88 0.36 0.20
C ASP A 39 8.08 1.56 -0.35
N VAL A 40 7.31 1.35 -1.43
CA VAL A 40 6.42 2.38 -1.98
C VAL A 40 5.32 2.74 -0.99
N VAL A 41 4.66 1.75 -0.38
CA VAL A 41 3.61 2.00 0.62
C VAL A 41 4.17 2.79 1.80
N HIS A 42 5.32 2.38 2.35
CA HIS A 42 5.96 3.07 3.47
C HIS A 42 6.33 4.51 3.10
N THR A 43 6.93 4.73 1.93
CA THR A 43 7.31 6.07 1.47
C THR A 43 6.09 6.99 1.35
N VAL A 44 4.97 6.48 0.83
CA VAL A 44 3.73 7.26 0.69
C VAL A 44 3.14 7.59 2.06
N LEU A 45 3.05 6.62 2.97
CA LEU A 45 2.51 6.83 4.32
C LEU A 45 3.37 7.83 5.12
N ASP A 46 4.70 7.69 5.05
CA ASP A 46 5.65 8.62 5.69
C ASP A 46 5.49 10.04 5.15
N ALA A 47 5.35 10.20 3.82
CA ALA A 47 5.16 11.50 3.19
C ALA A 47 3.85 12.18 3.56
N MET A 48 2.79 11.39 3.83
CA MET A 48 1.51 11.92 4.29
C MET A 48 1.49 12.25 5.78
N GLY A 49 2.53 11.86 6.54
CA GLY A 49 2.49 11.89 8.01
C GLY A 49 1.45 10.94 8.59
N ALA A 50 0.97 10.00 7.79
CA ALA A 50 -0.04 9.02 8.13
C ALA A 50 0.63 7.87 8.89
N VAL A 51 0.75 8.02 10.21
CA VAL A 51 1.07 6.89 11.08
C VAL A 51 -0.16 6.02 11.19
N ALA A 52 -0.05 4.74 10.83
CA ALA A 52 -1.04 3.72 11.17
C ALA A 52 -1.30 3.79 12.67
N THR A 53 -2.40 4.47 13.04
CA THR A 53 -2.81 4.59 14.43
C THR A 53 -3.50 3.27 14.75
N ASN A 54 -2.76 2.39 15.42
CA ASN A 54 -3.26 1.10 15.87
C ASN A 54 -4.47 1.32 16.78
N ASN A 55 -5.67 0.97 16.30
CA ASN A 55 -6.85 0.73 17.12
C ASN A 55 -7.18 -0.75 17.06
#